data_AF-A0A7S1UWI9-F1
#
_entry.id   AF-A0A7S1UWI9-F1
#
_cell.length_a   1.000
_cell.length_b   1.000
_cell.length_c   1.000
_cell.angle_alpha   90.00
_cell.angle_beta   90.00
_cell.angle_gamma   90.00
#
_symmetry.space_group_name_H-M   'P 1'
#
loop_
_entity.id
_entity.type
_entity.pdbx_description
1 polymer ?
#
loop_
_entity_poly.entity_id
_entity_poly.type
_entity_poly.pdbx_seq_one_letter_code
_entity_poly.pdbx_strand_id
1 'polypeptide(L)'
;ARFGNPAFRSWHQRLTERSASIVACILEAKASSTLEECSERGFEAASGATLDSTSLDDEEKKKIVVELQAYLHDSFGQPIRLDYGTGHETSFLVFLYALSNLGCFGDDTTKKERPSLERIKSIAISITSAYLKVTRTVQTVYMLEPAGSHGVWGLDDYHCVPFYLGACQLIADHMSGNGGDDLSKPDCIHDNSALESGEDRFLYFGCIRYIKSLKMGVPFFESSPMLNDISNLSTWTKVSAGLLKLYEGEVLDKRPVVQHFVFGSLFSANWTASHAPPPPPTNGTFRTAAVADGGMPPTRAPWAK
;
A
#
# COMPACT_ATOMS: atom_id res chain seq x y z
N ALA A 1 -20.90 0.54 16.80
CA ALA A 1 -20.40 1.92 16.99
C ALA A 1 -20.53 2.66 15.67
N ARG A 2 -20.76 3.98 15.66
CA ARG A 2 -20.92 4.78 14.42
C ARG A 2 -19.57 5.09 13.74
N PHE A 3 -18.48 4.81 14.44
CA PHE A 3 -17.08 5.07 14.11
C PHE A 3 -16.23 3.87 14.59
N GLY A 4 -14.94 3.85 14.25
CA GLY A 4 -14.05 2.69 14.40
C GLY A 4 -14.22 1.84 15.66
N ASN A 5 -14.10 0.52 15.51
CA ASN A 5 -14.24 -0.46 16.58
C ASN A 5 -12.99 -0.43 17.50
N PRO A 6 -13.14 -0.10 18.80
CA PRO A 6 -12.01 -0.03 19.73
C PRO A 6 -11.25 -1.35 19.90
N ALA A 7 -11.84 -2.50 19.54
CA ALA A 7 -11.16 -3.79 19.54
C ALA A 7 -9.90 -3.80 18.62
N PHE A 8 -9.80 -2.88 17.67
CA PHE A 8 -8.58 -2.67 16.88
C PHE A 8 -7.37 -2.34 17.75
N ARG A 9 -7.54 -1.64 18.89
CA ARG A 9 -6.44 -1.34 19.82
C ARG A 9 -5.79 -2.61 20.35
N SER A 10 -6.61 -3.59 20.74
CA SER A 10 -6.12 -4.89 21.20
C SER A 10 -5.52 -5.71 20.06
N TRP A 11 -6.03 -5.59 18.84
CA TRP A 11 -5.41 -6.20 17.66
C TRP A 11 -4.01 -5.62 17.39
N HIS A 12 -3.90 -4.29 17.36
CA HIS A 12 -2.64 -3.57 17.11
C HIS A 12 -1.62 -3.77 18.24
N GLN A 13 -2.08 -3.81 19.50
CA GLN A 13 -1.23 -4.16 20.63
C GLN A 13 -0.61 -5.56 20.47
N ARG A 14 -1.40 -6.57 20.05
CA ARG A 14 -0.87 -7.92 19.79
C ARG A 14 0.13 -7.92 18.63
N LEU A 15 -0.10 -7.14 17.58
CA LEU A 15 0.89 -6.96 16.51
C LEU A 15 2.20 -6.40 17.08
N THR A 16 2.12 -5.34 17.89
CA THR A 16 3.28 -4.70 18.50
C THR A 16 4.07 -5.65 19.39
N GLU A 17 3.39 -6.36 20.28
CA GLU A 17 3.99 -7.35 21.21
C GLU A 17 4.67 -8.52 20.49
N ARG A 18 4.15 -8.94 19.33
CA ARG A 18 4.62 -10.12 18.59
C ARG A 18 5.54 -9.81 17.41
N SER A 19 5.61 -8.53 17.02
CA SER A 19 6.36 -8.06 15.87
C SER A 19 7.84 -8.45 15.88
N ALA A 20 8.48 -8.51 17.06
CA ALA A 20 9.88 -8.95 17.18
C ALA A 20 10.06 -10.37 16.64
N SER A 21 9.19 -11.29 17.07
CA SER A 21 9.20 -12.68 16.61
C SER A 21 8.89 -12.78 15.11
N ILE A 22 7.92 -12.00 14.62
CA ILE A 22 7.57 -11.96 13.19
C ILE A 22 8.77 -11.50 12.35
N VAL A 23 9.41 -10.40 12.74
CA VAL A 23 10.57 -9.86 12.03
C VAL A 23 11.75 -10.84 12.09
N ALA A 24 12.06 -11.40 13.25
CA ALA A 24 13.12 -12.41 13.39
C ALA A 24 12.86 -13.63 12.50
N CYS A 25 11.62 -14.14 12.48
CA CYS A 25 11.22 -15.26 11.61
C CYS A 25 11.48 -14.96 10.12
N ILE A 26 11.22 -13.74 9.67
CA ILE A 26 11.46 -13.31 8.28
C ILE A 26 12.98 -13.22 8.01
N LEU A 27 13.75 -12.62 8.92
CA LEU A 27 15.20 -12.48 8.78
C LEU A 27 15.94 -13.83 8.80
N GLU A 28 15.39 -14.81 9.50
CA GLU A 28 15.93 -16.18 9.59
C GLU A 28 15.32 -17.14 8.56
N ALA A 29 14.53 -16.63 7.61
CA ALA A 29 14.01 -17.45 6.53
C ALA A 29 15.17 -17.96 5.64
N LYS A 30 15.20 -19.27 5.40
CA LYS A 30 16.23 -19.92 4.57
C LYS A 30 15.65 -20.23 3.20
N ALA A 31 16.41 -20.01 2.13
CA ALA A 31 15.99 -20.33 0.77
C ALA A 31 15.61 -21.82 0.56
N SER A 32 16.09 -22.72 1.42
CA SER A 32 15.82 -24.16 1.34
C SER A 32 14.51 -24.62 2.00
N SER A 33 13.82 -23.75 2.74
CA SER A 33 12.58 -24.12 3.44
C SER A 33 11.39 -24.26 2.50
N THR A 34 10.48 -25.18 2.80
CA THR A 34 9.24 -25.32 2.03
C THR A 34 8.24 -24.20 2.37
N LEU A 35 7.26 -23.97 1.49
CA LEU A 35 6.22 -22.96 1.74
C LEU A 35 5.39 -23.29 2.99
N GLU A 36 5.11 -24.58 3.22
CA GLU A 36 4.36 -25.07 4.38
C GLU A 36 5.13 -24.80 5.69
N GLU A 37 6.42 -25.14 5.73
CA GLU A 37 7.30 -24.83 6.86
C GLU A 37 7.38 -23.33 7.13
N CYS A 38 7.51 -22.51 6.08
CA CYS A 38 7.55 -21.05 6.25
C CYS A 38 6.22 -20.51 6.78
N SER A 39 5.09 -21.07 6.32
CA SER A 39 3.75 -20.69 6.78
C SER A 39 3.54 -21.05 8.25
N GLU A 40 3.95 -22.25 8.67
CA GLU A 40 3.85 -22.70 10.06
C GLU A 40 4.71 -21.85 10.99
N ARG A 41 5.99 -21.64 10.64
CA ARG A 41 6.89 -20.75 11.41
C ARG A 41 6.34 -19.33 11.53
N GLY A 42 5.79 -18.80 10.43
CA GLY A 42 5.16 -17.48 10.43
C GLY A 42 3.93 -17.42 11.35
N PHE A 43 3.11 -18.47 11.35
CA PHE A 43 1.96 -18.59 12.25
C PHE A 43 2.39 -18.68 13.72
N GLU A 44 3.41 -19.47 14.05
CA GLU A 44 3.95 -19.58 15.40
C GLU A 44 4.50 -18.23 15.90
N ALA A 45 5.30 -17.56 15.07
CA ALA A 45 5.84 -16.23 15.36
C ALA A 45 4.73 -15.20 15.59
N ALA A 46 3.66 -15.23 14.78
CA ALA A 46 2.50 -14.36 14.93
C ALA A 46 1.55 -14.77 16.07
N SER A 47 1.66 -15.97 16.61
CA SER A 47 0.83 -16.49 17.71
C SER A 47 1.41 -16.16 19.09
N GLY A 48 2.65 -15.67 19.15
CA GLY A 48 3.34 -15.34 20.41
C GLY A 48 4.12 -16.50 21.00
N ALA A 49 4.43 -17.54 20.21
CA ALA A 49 5.48 -18.47 20.59
C ALA A 49 6.80 -17.68 20.63
N THR A 50 7.44 -17.64 21.79
CA THR A 50 8.70 -16.94 22.00
C THR A 50 9.77 -17.58 21.12
N LEU A 51 10.22 -16.87 20.09
CA LEU A 51 11.58 -17.08 19.60
C LEU A 51 12.51 -16.69 20.75
N ASP A 52 13.36 -17.62 21.13
CA ASP A 52 14.33 -17.43 22.21
C ASP A 52 15.24 -16.24 21.82
N SER A 53 15.00 -15.08 22.43
CA SER A 53 15.73 -13.83 22.14
C SER A 53 17.21 -13.88 22.49
N THR A 54 17.69 -15.02 22.99
CA THR A 54 19.08 -15.33 23.32
C THR A 54 20.01 -15.44 22.11
N SER A 55 19.51 -15.33 20.87
CA SER A 55 20.35 -15.30 19.66
C SER A 55 20.76 -13.89 19.18
N LEU A 56 20.30 -12.82 19.86
CA LEU A 56 20.54 -11.43 19.47
C LEU A 56 21.65 -10.75 20.30
N ASP A 57 22.80 -11.39 20.50
CA ASP A 57 23.97 -10.74 21.13
C ASP A 57 24.64 -9.68 20.23
N ASP A 58 24.09 -9.46 19.04
CA ASP A 58 24.55 -8.49 18.05
C ASP A 58 23.73 -7.20 18.12
N GLU A 59 24.34 -6.13 18.64
CA GLU A 59 23.74 -4.79 18.73
C GLU A 59 23.31 -4.22 17.36
N GLU A 60 23.94 -4.64 16.26
CA GLU A 60 23.52 -4.24 14.92
C GLU A 60 22.18 -4.90 14.54
N LYS A 61 22.04 -6.19 14.81
CA LYS A 61 20.78 -6.91 14.57
C LYS A 61 19.63 -6.34 15.40
N LYS A 62 19.87 -5.97 16.66
CA LYS A 62 18.84 -5.33 17.50
C LYS A 62 18.33 -4.03 16.86
N LYS A 63 19.23 -3.17 16.36
CA LYS A 63 18.84 -1.92 15.69
C LYS A 63 18.01 -2.17 14.43
N ILE A 64 18.43 -3.16 13.62
CA ILE A 64 17.69 -3.59 12.42
C ILE A 64 16.28 -4.07 12.79
N VAL A 65 16.15 -4.92 13.81
CA VAL A 65 14.85 -5.44 14.26
C VAL A 65 13.96 -4.31 14.74
N VAL A 66 14.47 -3.41 15.58
CA VAL A 66 13.70 -2.25 16.09
C VAL A 66 13.19 -1.36 14.96
N GLU A 67 14.04 -1.10 13.96
CA GLU A 67 13.65 -0.27 12.81
C GLU A 67 12.60 -0.97 11.92
N LEU A 68 12.77 -2.27 11.63
CA LEU A 68 11.78 -3.06 10.88
C LEU A 68 10.44 -3.15 11.61
N GLN A 69 10.45 -3.29 12.93
CA GLN A 69 9.24 -3.30 13.75
C GLN A 69 8.47 -1.99 13.58
N ALA A 70 9.14 -0.85 13.58
CA ALA A 70 8.47 0.45 13.43
C ALA A 70 7.74 0.56 12.08
N TYR A 71 8.36 0.14 10.97
CA TYR A 71 7.67 0.10 9.68
C TYR A 71 6.47 -0.86 9.67
N LEU A 72 6.63 -2.04 10.29
CA LEU A 72 5.57 -3.04 10.39
C LEU A 72 4.39 -2.58 11.25
N HIS A 73 4.64 -1.90 12.37
CA HIS A 73 3.60 -1.38 13.27
C HIS A 73 2.73 -0.34 12.58
N ASP A 74 3.34 0.52 11.77
CA ASP A 74 2.63 1.56 11.01
C ASP A 74 2.02 1.02 9.72
N SER A 75 2.20 -0.26 9.37
CA SER A 75 1.69 -0.83 8.11
C SER A 75 0.19 -1.14 8.11
N PHE A 76 -0.50 -1.13 9.25
CA PHE A 76 -1.87 -1.66 9.37
C PHE A 76 -2.90 -0.72 9.98
N GLY A 77 -2.57 0.57 10.11
CA GLY A 77 -3.47 1.61 10.63
C GLY A 77 -3.07 2.15 12.00
N GLN A 78 -3.77 3.18 12.48
CA GLN A 78 -3.43 3.91 13.69
C GLN A 78 -4.40 3.58 14.85
N PRO A 79 -3.94 3.02 15.98
CA PRO A 79 -4.81 2.45 17.03
C PRO A 79 -5.58 3.47 17.88
N ILE A 80 -5.14 4.74 17.92
CA ILE A 80 -5.81 5.82 18.63
C ILE A 80 -6.93 6.40 17.78
N ARG A 81 -6.62 6.75 16.53
CA ARG A 81 -7.55 7.34 15.55
C ARG A 81 -8.49 6.31 14.93
N LEU A 82 -8.13 5.02 14.98
CA LEU A 82 -8.88 3.91 14.40
C LEU A 82 -9.05 4.09 12.88
N ASP A 83 -7.98 4.52 12.21
CA ASP A 83 -7.97 4.81 10.78
C ASP A 83 -6.86 4.04 10.02
N TYR A 84 -7.01 3.95 8.70
CA TYR A 84 -6.03 3.40 7.76
C TYR A 84 -6.04 4.21 6.47
N GLY A 85 -4.91 4.30 5.75
CA GLY A 85 -4.82 5.00 4.48
C GLY A 85 -3.48 4.78 3.79
N THR A 86 -3.22 5.53 2.72
CA THR A 86 -2.05 5.36 1.84
C THR A 86 -0.70 5.56 2.53
N GLY A 87 -0.64 6.30 3.64
CA GLY A 87 0.55 6.38 4.48
C GLY A 87 0.93 5.05 5.09
N HIS A 88 -0.05 4.30 5.61
CA HIS A 88 0.15 2.97 6.18
C HIS A 88 0.51 1.94 5.10
N GLU A 89 -0.14 2.00 3.93
CA GLU A 89 0.26 1.23 2.75
C GLU A 89 1.73 1.49 2.38
N THR A 90 2.16 2.75 2.45
CA THR A 90 3.54 3.11 2.12
C THR A 90 4.53 2.64 3.19
N SER A 91 4.16 2.68 4.49
CA SER A 91 4.97 2.08 5.55
C SER A 91 5.22 0.59 5.30
N PHE A 92 4.24 -0.13 4.75
CA PHE A 92 4.43 -1.53 4.36
C PHE A 92 5.38 -1.68 3.17
N LEU A 93 5.32 -0.78 2.18
CA LEU A 93 6.31 -0.76 1.09
C LEU A 93 7.72 -0.48 1.59
N VAL A 94 7.88 0.44 2.56
CA VAL A 94 9.17 0.73 3.20
C VAL A 94 9.68 -0.49 3.96
N PHE A 95 8.80 -1.22 4.65
CA PHE A 95 9.13 -2.49 5.29
C PHE A 95 9.66 -3.52 4.28
N LEU A 96 8.98 -3.72 3.15
CA LEU A 96 9.44 -4.62 2.09
C LEU A 96 10.76 -4.13 1.47
N TYR A 97 10.92 -2.83 1.27
CA TYR A 97 12.15 -2.26 0.73
C TYR A 97 13.33 -2.47 1.70
N ALA A 98 13.12 -2.33 3.00
CA ALA A 98 14.11 -2.63 4.03
C ALA A 98 14.53 -4.11 3.99
N LEU A 99 13.57 -5.04 3.91
CA LEU A 99 13.85 -6.48 3.75
C LEU A 99 14.63 -6.79 2.47
N SER A 100 14.30 -6.10 1.37
CA SER A 100 15.05 -6.23 0.13
C SER A 100 16.50 -5.77 0.27
N ASN A 101 16.75 -4.66 0.97
CA ASN A 101 18.10 -4.15 1.21
C ASN A 101 18.92 -5.04 2.16
N LEU A 102 18.23 -5.83 3.00
CA LEU A 102 18.84 -6.84 3.86
C LEU A 102 19.12 -8.17 3.15
N GLY A 103 18.70 -8.32 1.88
CA GLY A 103 18.91 -9.54 1.09
C GLY A 103 17.86 -10.63 1.32
N CYS A 104 16.77 -10.36 2.05
CA CYS A 104 15.71 -11.34 2.33
C CYS A 104 15.01 -11.86 1.06
N PHE A 105 15.15 -11.13 -0.04
CA PHE A 105 14.59 -11.48 -1.34
C PHE A 105 15.66 -11.93 -2.35
N GLY A 106 16.92 -12.09 -1.97
CA GLY A 106 17.96 -12.60 -2.87
C GLY A 106 17.73 -14.05 -3.29
N ASP A 107 18.33 -14.48 -4.39
CA ASP A 107 18.36 -15.91 -4.76
C ASP A 107 19.26 -16.71 -3.82
N ASP A 108 20.25 -16.05 -3.20
CA ASP A 108 21.07 -16.56 -2.11
C ASP A 108 20.86 -15.70 -0.86
N THR A 109 20.07 -16.19 0.09
CA THR A 109 19.74 -15.49 1.34
C THR A 109 20.96 -15.27 2.25
N THR A 110 22.12 -15.86 1.94
CA THR A 110 23.36 -15.65 2.68
C THR A 110 24.15 -14.43 2.18
N LYS A 111 23.79 -13.90 1.00
CA LYS A 111 24.41 -12.72 0.41
C LYS A 111 23.44 -11.53 0.44
N LYS A 112 23.97 -10.34 0.76
CA LYS A 112 23.21 -9.08 0.64
C LYS A 112 23.09 -8.65 -0.83
N GLU A 113 22.50 -9.50 -1.65
CA GLU A 113 22.29 -9.26 -3.08
C GLU A 113 20.88 -8.73 -3.36
N ARG A 114 20.78 -7.89 -4.39
CA ARG A 114 19.46 -7.41 -4.82
C ARG A 114 18.71 -8.55 -5.53
N PRO A 115 17.40 -8.70 -5.28
CA PRO A 115 16.57 -9.66 -6.01
C PRO A 115 16.62 -9.40 -7.53
N SER A 116 16.52 -10.48 -8.32
CA SER A 116 16.31 -10.36 -9.75
C SER A 116 14.99 -9.65 -10.07
N LEU A 117 14.87 -9.05 -11.26
CA LEU A 117 13.67 -8.32 -11.65
C LEU A 117 12.41 -9.21 -11.63
N GLU A 118 12.52 -10.46 -12.09
CA GLU A 118 11.41 -11.42 -12.05
C GLU A 118 10.98 -11.77 -10.63
N ARG A 119 11.93 -11.87 -9.71
CA ARG A 119 11.65 -12.07 -8.30
C ARG A 119 10.96 -10.85 -7.68
N ILE A 120 11.42 -9.62 -7.98
CA ILE A 120 10.75 -8.39 -7.54
C ILE A 120 9.30 -8.35 -8.02
N LYS A 121 9.03 -8.65 -9.30
CA LYS A 121 7.66 -8.71 -9.84
C LYS A 121 6.79 -9.70 -9.07
N SER A 122 7.31 -10.90 -8.86
CA SER A 122 6.58 -11.98 -8.16
C SER A 122 6.29 -11.60 -6.69
N ILE A 123 7.27 -11.03 -5.99
CA ILE A 123 7.14 -10.56 -4.61
C ILE A 123 6.12 -9.43 -4.52
N ALA A 124 6.25 -8.42 -5.39
CA ALA A 124 5.35 -7.27 -5.37
C ALA A 124 3.89 -7.70 -5.54
N ILE A 125 3.60 -8.60 -6.48
CA ILE A 125 2.22 -9.06 -6.73
C ILE A 125 1.73 -9.98 -5.59
N SER A 126 2.51 -11.00 -5.23
CA SER A 126 2.08 -12.01 -4.24
C SER A 126 1.92 -11.43 -2.84
N ILE A 127 2.88 -10.64 -2.37
CA ILE A 127 2.83 -10.02 -1.04
C ILE A 127 1.75 -8.94 -1.01
N THR A 128 1.59 -8.12 -2.05
CA THR A 128 0.51 -7.11 -2.08
C THR A 128 -0.87 -7.77 -2.03
N SER A 129 -1.07 -8.90 -2.75
CA SER A 129 -2.32 -9.66 -2.68
C SER A 129 -2.60 -10.18 -1.26
N ALA A 130 -1.59 -10.75 -0.58
CA ALA A 130 -1.72 -11.20 0.80
C ALA A 130 -1.97 -10.05 1.78
N TYR A 131 -1.25 -8.93 1.61
CA TYR A 131 -1.42 -7.72 2.41
C TYR A 131 -2.84 -7.17 2.29
N LEU A 132 -3.39 -7.08 1.07
CA LEU A 132 -4.76 -6.62 0.85
C LEU A 132 -5.80 -7.49 1.53
N LYS A 133 -5.62 -8.82 1.56
CA LYS A 133 -6.54 -9.71 2.29
C LYS A 133 -6.55 -9.37 3.78
N VAL A 134 -5.38 -9.12 4.37
CA VAL A 134 -5.25 -8.72 5.77
C VAL A 134 -5.85 -7.33 6.00
N THR A 135 -5.46 -6.32 5.22
CA THR A 135 -5.93 -4.94 5.43
C THR A 135 -7.43 -4.82 5.24
N ARG A 136 -8.02 -5.43 4.20
CA ARG A 136 -9.48 -5.42 3.98
C ARG A 136 -10.24 -6.11 5.11
N THR A 137 -9.68 -7.20 5.66
CA THR A 137 -10.26 -7.85 6.84
C THR A 137 -10.21 -6.93 8.05
N VAL A 138 -9.06 -6.30 8.32
CA VAL A 138 -8.90 -5.35 9.43
C VAL A 138 -9.83 -4.14 9.27
N GLN A 139 -9.87 -3.53 8.09
CA GLN A 139 -10.72 -2.38 7.75
C GLN A 139 -12.21 -2.70 7.97
N THR A 140 -12.68 -3.87 7.53
CA THR A 140 -14.10 -4.26 7.64
C THR A 140 -14.47 -4.73 9.05
N VAL A 141 -13.70 -5.62 9.66
CA VAL A 141 -13.97 -6.17 11.01
C VAL A 141 -13.90 -5.08 12.07
N TYR A 142 -12.95 -4.17 11.94
CA TYR A 142 -12.78 -3.08 12.90
C TYR A 142 -13.38 -1.75 12.46
N MET A 143 -14.05 -1.71 11.30
CA MET A 143 -14.68 -0.50 10.78
C MET A 143 -13.72 0.71 10.77
N LEU A 144 -12.46 0.49 10.35
CA LEU A 144 -11.47 1.56 10.37
C LEU A 144 -11.94 2.73 9.50
N GLU A 145 -11.57 3.94 9.88
CA GLU A 145 -11.88 5.14 9.10
C GLU A 145 -10.84 5.36 8.00
N PRO A 146 -11.22 5.89 6.84
CA PRO A 146 -10.29 6.35 5.81
C PRO A 146 -9.41 7.52 6.28
N ALA A 147 -8.12 7.27 6.50
CA ALA A 147 -7.15 8.28 6.94
C ALA A 147 -6.77 9.22 5.79
N GLY A 148 -6.93 10.53 6.00
CA GLY A 148 -6.61 11.53 4.97
C GLY A 148 -7.50 11.44 3.73
N SER A 149 -8.69 10.87 3.86
CA SER A 149 -9.61 10.69 2.74
C SER A 149 -10.05 12.03 2.13
N HIS A 150 -10.08 12.05 0.80
CA HIS A 150 -10.69 13.13 0.02
C HIS A 150 -12.20 12.88 -0.22
N GLY A 151 -12.81 11.96 0.55
CA GLY A 151 -14.15 11.45 0.31
C GLY A 151 -14.24 10.76 -1.04
N VAL A 152 -15.36 10.96 -1.74
CA VAL A 152 -15.58 10.43 -3.10
C VAL A 152 -14.57 10.95 -4.13
N TRP A 153 -13.77 11.96 -3.81
CA TRP A 153 -12.78 12.55 -4.71
C TRP A 153 -11.40 11.91 -4.61
N GLY A 154 -11.21 10.93 -3.72
CA GLY A 154 -10.01 10.09 -3.70
C GLY A 154 -10.02 9.03 -4.79
N LEU A 155 -8.85 8.42 -5.04
CA LEU A 155 -8.77 7.23 -5.90
C LEU A 155 -9.54 6.06 -5.28
N ASP A 156 -9.31 5.82 -4.00
CA ASP A 156 -9.95 4.81 -3.16
C ASP A 156 -9.89 5.30 -1.71
N ASP A 157 -10.72 4.71 -0.84
CA ASP A 157 -10.77 5.10 0.57
C ASP A 157 -9.46 4.76 1.32
N TYR A 158 -8.71 3.74 0.88
CA TYR A 158 -7.57 3.22 1.65
C TYR A 158 -6.28 3.05 0.84
N HIS A 159 -6.37 2.70 -0.44
CA HIS A 159 -5.26 2.13 -1.19
C HIS A 159 -4.95 2.87 -2.50
N CYS A 160 -3.67 2.95 -2.87
CA CYS A 160 -3.23 3.51 -4.15
C CYS A 160 -2.36 2.53 -4.95
N VAL A 161 -1.40 1.90 -4.27
CA VAL A 161 -0.37 1.04 -4.88
C VAL A 161 -0.97 -0.18 -5.62
N PRO A 162 -2.00 -0.89 -5.11
CA PRO A 162 -2.64 -1.99 -5.82
C PRO A 162 -3.16 -1.63 -7.19
N PHE A 163 -3.70 -0.41 -7.36
CA PHE A 163 -4.17 0.06 -8.66
C PHE A 163 -3.00 0.26 -9.63
N TYR A 164 -1.90 0.84 -9.15
CA TYR A 164 -0.71 1.00 -9.98
C TYR A 164 -0.12 -0.36 -10.42
N LEU A 165 0.06 -1.29 -9.48
CA LEU A 165 0.57 -2.63 -9.78
C LEU A 165 -0.38 -3.41 -10.70
N GLY A 166 -1.69 -3.32 -10.44
CA GLY A 166 -2.71 -3.95 -11.28
C GLY A 166 -2.74 -3.40 -12.71
N ALA A 167 -2.60 -2.08 -12.89
CA ALA A 167 -2.47 -1.49 -14.22
C ALA A 167 -1.21 -2.01 -14.94
N CYS A 168 -0.10 -2.19 -14.22
CA CYS A 168 1.12 -2.80 -14.78
C CYS A 168 0.90 -4.27 -15.19
N GLN A 169 0.14 -5.05 -14.40
CA GLN A 169 -0.22 -6.43 -14.76
C GLN A 169 -1.03 -6.48 -16.07
N LEU A 170 -1.99 -5.57 -16.25
CA LEU A 170 -2.83 -5.49 -17.45
C LEU A 170 -2.04 -5.08 -18.70
N ILE A 171 -1.06 -4.18 -18.55
CA ILE A 171 -0.10 -3.88 -19.64
C ILE A 171 0.67 -5.15 -20.03
N ALA A 172 1.20 -5.89 -19.05
CA ALA A 172 2.00 -7.09 -19.30
C ALA A 172 1.18 -8.22 -19.97
N ASP A 173 -0.07 -8.39 -19.54
CA ASP A 173 -1.01 -9.37 -20.13
C ASP A 173 -1.31 -9.05 -21.60
N HIS A 174 -1.61 -7.79 -21.91
CA HIS A 174 -1.81 -7.31 -23.28
C HIS A 174 -0.55 -7.52 -24.16
N MET A 175 0.63 -7.22 -23.63
CA MET A 175 1.91 -7.41 -24.34
C MET A 175 2.26 -8.89 -24.57
N SER A 176 1.74 -9.80 -23.74
CA SER A 176 2.02 -11.23 -23.83
C SER A 176 1.12 -11.96 -24.83
N GLY A 177 0.14 -11.28 -25.42
CA GLY A 177 -0.84 -11.87 -26.34
C GLY A 177 -1.84 -12.83 -25.68
N ASN A 178 -1.85 -12.88 -24.34
CA ASN A 178 -2.76 -13.72 -23.54
C ASN A 178 -4.08 -13.01 -23.20
N GLY A 179 -4.15 -11.70 -23.41
CA GLY A 179 -5.34 -10.90 -23.19
C GLY A 179 -6.33 -11.07 -24.34
N GLY A 180 -7.58 -11.41 -24.04
CA GLY A 180 -8.68 -11.17 -24.99
C GLY A 180 -8.83 -9.67 -25.23
N ASP A 181 -9.30 -9.28 -26.43
CA ASP A 181 -9.51 -7.86 -26.80
C ASP A 181 -10.34 -7.09 -25.75
N ASP A 182 -11.21 -7.80 -25.01
CA ASP A 182 -12.12 -7.25 -24.01
C ASP A 182 -11.43 -6.64 -22.78
N LEU A 183 -10.18 -7.02 -22.46
CA LEU A 183 -9.43 -6.47 -21.31
C LEU A 183 -8.40 -5.40 -21.70
N SER A 184 -8.27 -5.11 -23.00
CA SER A 184 -7.23 -4.23 -23.54
C SER A 184 -7.38 -2.77 -23.12
N LYS A 185 -8.61 -2.35 -22.78
CA LYS A 185 -8.94 -0.96 -22.45
C LYS A 185 -9.41 -0.79 -21.00
N PRO A 186 -9.12 0.36 -20.36
CA PRO A 186 -9.53 0.65 -19.00
C PRO A 186 -11.04 0.67 -18.72
N ASP A 187 -11.90 0.86 -19.72
CA ASP A 187 -13.36 0.91 -19.54
C ASP A 187 -13.96 -0.47 -19.21
N CYS A 188 -13.22 -1.56 -19.43
CA CYS A 188 -13.64 -2.92 -19.06
C CYS A 188 -13.94 -3.09 -17.56
N ILE A 189 -13.50 -2.17 -16.68
CA ILE A 189 -13.84 -2.20 -15.25
C ILE A 189 -15.35 -2.04 -14.97
N HIS A 190 -16.12 -1.59 -15.97
CA HIS A 190 -17.57 -1.49 -15.90
C HIS A 190 -18.28 -2.79 -16.25
N ASP A 191 -17.62 -3.70 -16.94
CA ASP A 191 -18.15 -5.03 -17.28
C ASP A 191 -17.97 -6.00 -16.10
N ASN A 192 -19.08 -6.55 -15.62
CA ASN A 192 -19.05 -7.52 -14.53
C ASN A 192 -18.40 -8.85 -14.95
N SER A 193 -18.51 -9.25 -16.22
CA SER A 193 -17.89 -10.49 -16.70
C SER A 193 -16.36 -10.38 -16.74
N ALA A 194 -15.85 -9.23 -17.22
CA ALA A 194 -14.44 -8.89 -17.14
C ALA A 194 -13.92 -8.87 -15.69
N LEU A 195 -14.67 -8.30 -14.76
CA LEU A 195 -14.30 -8.28 -13.34
C LEU A 195 -14.30 -9.68 -12.73
N GLU A 196 -15.34 -10.48 -12.93
CA GLU A 196 -15.45 -11.84 -12.37
C GLU A 196 -14.34 -12.75 -12.90
N SER A 197 -13.96 -12.62 -14.17
CA SER A 197 -12.89 -13.43 -14.76
C SER A 197 -11.47 -13.01 -14.35
N GLY A 198 -11.29 -11.77 -13.86
CA GLY A 198 -9.98 -11.19 -13.58
C GLY A 198 -9.73 -10.76 -12.14
N GLU A 199 -10.72 -10.80 -11.24
CA GLU A 199 -10.59 -10.34 -9.84
C GLU A 199 -9.48 -11.04 -9.05
N ASP A 200 -9.25 -12.34 -9.31
CA ASP A 200 -8.18 -13.12 -8.69
C ASP A 200 -6.83 -13.01 -9.42
N ARG A 201 -6.83 -12.54 -10.68
CA ARG A 201 -5.64 -12.44 -11.55
C ARG A 201 -4.98 -11.07 -11.50
N PHE A 202 -5.79 -10.01 -11.43
CA PHE A 202 -5.36 -8.63 -11.55
C PHE A 202 -5.75 -7.85 -10.31
N LEU A 203 -4.75 -7.28 -9.62
CA LEU A 203 -4.95 -6.47 -8.41
C LEU A 203 -5.93 -5.32 -8.65
N TYR A 204 -5.90 -4.71 -9.84
CA TYR A 204 -6.82 -3.63 -10.22
C TYR A 204 -8.27 -4.09 -10.16
N PHE A 205 -8.58 -5.22 -10.79
CA PHE A 205 -9.96 -5.74 -10.83
C PHE A 205 -10.40 -6.22 -9.46
N GLY A 206 -9.51 -6.87 -8.70
CA GLY A 206 -9.78 -7.23 -7.31
C GLY A 206 -10.07 -6.00 -6.41
N CYS A 207 -9.49 -4.84 -6.69
CA CYS A 207 -9.86 -3.57 -6.04
C CYS A 207 -11.22 -3.03 -6.49
N ILE A 208 -11.48 -2.97 -7.80
CA ILE A 208 -12.78 -2.50 -8.31
C ILE A 208 -13.92 -3.37 -7.79
N ARG A 209 -13.75 -4.69 -7.81
CA ARG A 209 -14.73 -5.63 -7.27
C ARG A 209 -15.02 -5.36 -5.80
N TYR A 210 -13.95 -5.18 -5.01
CA TYR A 210 -14.07 -4.91 -3.59
C TYR A 210 -14.88 -3.63 -3.33
N ILE A 211 -14.58 -2.55 -4.04
CA ILE A 211 -15.35 -1.28 -3.96
C ILE A 211 -16.82 -1.51 -4.29
N LYS A 212 -17.11 -2.17 -5.43
CA LYS A 212 -18.50 -2.47 -5.85
C LYS A 212 -19.23 -3.34 -4.82
N SER A 213 -18.54 -4.22 -4.11
CA SER A 213 -19.12 -5.07 -3.05
C SER A 213 -19.46 -4.29 -1.77
N LEU A 214 -18.70 -3.24 -1.44
CA LEU A 214 -18.99 -2.38 -0.29
C LEU A 214 -20.14 -1.40 -0.56
N LYS A 215 -20.27 -0.96 -1.81
CA LYS A 215 -21.22 0.08 -2.23
C LYS A 215 -22.30 -0.49 -3.15
N MET A 216 -22.91 -1.61 -2.73
CA MET A 216 -23.93 -2.30 -3.52
C MET A 216 -25.11 -1.39 -3.88
N GLY A 217 -25.48 -1.38 -5.15
CA GLY A 217 -26.61 -0.59 -5.66
C GLY A 217 -26.31 0.89 -5.94
N VAL A 218 -25.12 1.38 -5.61
CA VAL A 218 -24.69 2.75 -5.97
C VAL A 218 -23.96 2.70 -7.32
N PRO A 219 -24.33 3.53 -8.30
CA PRO A 219 -23.58 3.61 -9.55
C PRO A 219 -22.09 3.90 -9.32
N PHE A 220 -21.22 3.27 -10.11
CA PHE A 220 -19.78 3.36 -9.89
C PHE A 220 -19.24 4.79 -10.05
N PHE A 221 -19.78 5.56 -10.99
CA PHE A 221 -19.40 6.96 -11.19
C PHE A 221 -19.79 7.88 -10.02
N GLU A 222 -20.80 7.53 -9.22
CA GLU A 222 -21.18 8.29 -8.03
C GLU A 222 -20.33 7.91 -6.82
N SER A 223 -20.04 6.61 -6.69
CA SER A 223 -19.29 6.08 -5.56
C SER A 223 -17.78 6.24 -5.66
N SER A 224 -17.25 6.29 -6.90
CA SER A 224 -15.82 6.33 -7.23
C SER A 224 -15.55 7.13 -8.53
N PRO A 225 -15.87 8.44 -8.56
CA PRO A 225 -15.77 9.27 -9.76
C PRO A 225 -14.35 9.34 -10.36
N MET A 226 -13.29 9.36 -9.55
CA MET A 226 -11.91 9.40 -10.07
C MET A 226 -11.56 8.12 -10.83
N LEU A 227 -11.88 6.95 -10.30
CA LEU A 227 -11.67 5.67 -10.98
C LEU A 227 -12.53 5.56 -12.25
N ASN A 228 -13.76 6.08 -12.20
CA ASN A 228 -14.62 6.17 -13.37
C ASN A 228 -14.01 7.07 -14.45
N ASP A 229 -13.47 8.23 -14.10
CA ASP A 229 -12.80 9.12 -15.05
C ASP A 229 -11.53 8.49 -15.64
N ILE A 230 -10.72 7.83 -14.80
CA ILE A 230 -9.52 7.10 -15.23
C ILE A 230 -9.87 6.00 -16.23
N SER A 231 -11.03 5.36 -16.10
CA SER A 231 -11.49 4.32 -17.03
C SER A 231 -11.74 4.81 -18.45
N ASN A 232 -11.93 6.13 -18.64
CA ASN A 232 -12.08 6.73 -19.97
C ASN A 232 -10.74 6.94 -20.70
N LEU A 233 -9.61 6.65 -20.05
CA LEU A 233 -8.30 6.70 -20.70
C LEU A 233 -8.16 5.62 -21.76
N SER A 234 -7.45 5.93 -22.83
CA SER A 234 -7.35 5.05 -24.00
C SER A 234 -6.55 3.77 -23.78
N THR A 235 -5.63 3.73 -22.79
CA THR A 235 -4.71 2.60 -22.57
C THR A 235 -4.32 2.44 -21.11
N TRP A 236 -4.05 1.20 -20.68
CA TRP A 236 -3.50 0.90 -19.35
C TRP A 236 -2.14 1.55 -19.10
N THR A 237 -1.33 1.80 -20.13
CA THR A 237 -0.06 2.55 -20.02
C THR A 237 -0.28 3.99 -19.55
N LYS A 238 -1.34 4.66 -20.03
CA LYS A 238 -1.69 6.00 -19.53
C LYS A 238 -2.20 5.93 -18.10
N VAL A 239 -2.97 4.88 -17.77
CA VAL A 239 -3.47 4.64 -16.40
C VAL A 239 -2.29 4.46 -15.43
N SER A 240 -1.35 3.56 -15.70
CA SER A 240 -0.21 3.32 -14.81
C SER A 240 0.68 4.55 -14.62
N ALA A 241 0.98 5.28 -15.71
CA ALA A 241 1.75 6.52 -15.65
C ALA A 241 1.03 7.62 -14.85
N GLY A 242 -0.29 7.73 -14.98
CA GLY A 242 -1.11 8.65 -14.20
C GLY A 242 -1.14 8.29 -12.71
N LEU A 243 -1.32 7.01 -12.39
CA LEU A 243 -1.34 6.50 -11.01
C LEU A 243 0.01 6.67 -10.31
N LEU A 244 1.12 6.49 -11.02
CA LEU A 244 2.45 6.76 -10.46
C LEU A 244 2.60 8.23 -10.07
N LYS A 245 2.19 9.16 -10.95
CA LYS A 245 2.19 10.60 -10.66
C LYS A 245 1.26 10.96 -9.50
N LEU A 246 0.08 10.31 -9.43
CA LEU A 246 -0.84 10.46 -8.31
C LEU A 246 -0.16 10.07 -7.01
N TYR A 247 0.48 8.91 -6.98
CA TYR A 247 1.16 8.41 -5.79
C TYR A 247 2.31 9.34 -5.35
N GLU A 248 3.13 9.79 -6.30
CA GLU A 248 4.21 10.75 -6.02
C GLU A 248 3.67 12.07 -5.43
N GLY A 249 2.64 12.68 -6.05
CA GLY A 249 2.15 14.00 -5.67
C GLY A 249 1.14 14.04 -4.51
N GLU A 250 0.32 13.00 -4.36
CA GLU A 250 -0.77 12.94 -3.37
C GLU A 250 -0.47 12.02 -2.19
N VAL A 251 0.60 11.22 -2.26
CA VAL A 251 1.06 10.39 -1.13
C VAL A 251 2.45 10.82 -0.69
N LEU A 252 3.46 10.71 -1.54
CA LEU A 252 4.87 10.92 -1.15
C LEU A 252 5.22 12.40 -0.93
N ASP A 253 4.62 13.32 -1.68
CA ASP A 253 4.84 14.77 -1.53
C ASP A 253 3.84 15.46 -0.57
N LYS A 254 3.05 14.67 0.16
CA LYS A 254 2.08 15.20 1.14
C LYS A 254 2.61 15.02 2.56
N ARG A 255 3.04 16.13 3.18
CA ARG A 255 3.48 16.15 4.58
C ARG A 255 2.53 15.42 5.55
N PRO A 256 1.19 15.61 5.50
CA PRO A 256 0.29 14.88 6.42
C PRO A 256 0.38 13.35 6.32
N VAL A 257 0.78 12.84 5.16
CA VAL A 257 0.96 11.41 4.89
C VAL A 257 2.35 10.96 5.34
N VAL A 258 3.42 11.62 4.85
CA VAL A 258 4.81 11.16 5.09
C VAL A 258 5.40 11.59 6.44
N GLN A 259 4.74 12.46 7.21
CA GLN A 259 5.20 12.88 8.54
C GLN A 259 5.34 11.72 9.55
N HIS A 260 4.76 10.57 9.25
CA HIS A 260 4.83 9.38 10.09
C HIS A 260 6.02 8.47 9.75
N PHE A 261 6.77 8.75 8.67
CA PHE A 261 7.97 7.97 8.38
C PHE A 261 9.05 8.20 9.41
N VAL A 262 9.55 7.08 9.92
CA VAL A 262 10.68 7.01 10.83
C VAL A 262 11.94 6.66 10.06
N PHE A 263 13.08 7.05 10.62
CA PHE A 263 14.39 6.87 10.02
C PHE A 263 15.33 6.27 11.07
N GLY A 264 16.22 5.38 10.63
CA GLY A 264 17.12 4.65 11.51
C GLY A 264 18.45 4.33 10.85
N SER A 265 18.98 3.17 11.19
CA SER A 265 20.24 2.64 10.65
C SER A 265 20.14 2.15 9.21
N LEU A 266 19.00 1.57 8.80
CA LEU A 266 18.77 1.10 7.43
C LEU A 266 18.48 2.28 6.51
N PHE A 267 17.64 3.21 6.97
CA PHE A 267 17.33 4.45 6.27
C PHE A 267 17.70 5.66 7.13
N SER A 268 18.95 6.10 7.03
CA SER A 268 19.43 7.26 7.77
C SER A 268 18.92 8.59 7.18
N ALA A 269 18.62 9.54 8.07
CA ALA A 269 18.23 10.90 7.72
C ALA A 269 19.40 11.80 7.28
N ASN A 270 20.23 11.30 6.37
CA ASN A 270 21.43 11.96 5.87
C ASN A 270 21.35 12.34 4.38
N TRP A 271 20.17 12.28 3.78
CA TRP A 271 19.98 12.65 2.38
C TRP A 271 20.04 14.17 2.18
N THR A 272 20.41 14.56 0.97
CA THR A 272 20.21 15.93 0.49
C THR A 272 18.82 16.03 -0.13
N ALA A 273 18.05 17.05 0.23
CA ALA A 273 16.72 17.25 -0.35
C ALA A 273 16.81 17.35 -1.89
N SER A 274 15.96 16.59 -2.59
CA SER A 274 15.90 16.59 -4.06
C SER A 274 15.32 17.90 -4.62
N HIS A 275 14.58 18.64 -3.80
CA HIS A 275 13.94 19.90 -4.15
C HIS A 275 14.15 20.95 -3.05
N ALA A 276 14.14 22.22 -3.44
CA ALA A 276 14.11 23.32 -2.48
C ALA A 276 12.79 23.27 -1.68
N PRO A 277 12.79 23.62 -0.38
CA PRO A 277 11.56 23.68 0.38
C PRO A 277 10.59 24.67 -0.27
N PRO A 278 9.27 24.36 -0.29
CA PRO A 278 8.28 25.32 -0.75
C PRO A 278 8.38 26.60 0.10
N PRO A 279 8.08 27.78 -0.48
CA PRO A 279 8.10 29.03 0.26
C PRO A 279 7.18 28.92 1.48
N PRO A 280 7.53 29.56 2.62
CA PRO A 280 6.71 29.52 3.81
C PRO A 280 5.29 30.00 3.49
N PRO A 281 4.25 29.39 4.09
CA PRO A 281 2.88 29.83 3.88
C PRO A 281 2.81 31.32 4.23
N THR A 282 2.39 32.14 3.29
CA THR A 282 2.17 33.57 3.53
C THR A 282 1.15 33.70 4.66
N ASN A 283 1.46 34.48 5.70
CA ASN A 283 0.57 34.81 6.82
C ASN A 283 -0.70 35.60 6.42
N GLY A 284 -1.14 35.50 5.17
CA GLY A 284 -2.42 36.00 4.70
C GLY A 284 -3.53 35.14 5.30
N THR A 285 -4.12 35.61 6.39
CA THR A 285 -5.46 35.19 6.78
C THR A 285 -6.39 35.20 5.56
N PHE A 286 -7.23 34.17 5.43
CA PHE A 286 -8.27 33.96 4.40
C PHE A 286 -9.35 35.08 4.31
N ARG A 287 -9.03 36.32 4.66
CA ARG A 287 -9.90 37.49 4.52
C ARG A 287 -9.13 38.52 3.71
N THR A 288 -9.75 38.91 2.59
CA THR A 288 -9.30 39.89 1.59
C THR A 288 -8.43 39.37 0.44
N ALA A 289 -8.97 38.40 -0.31
CA ALA A 289 -8.90 38.46 -1.76
C ALA A 289 -10.32 38.29 -2.29
N ALA A 290 -10.97 39.40 -2.61
CA ALA A 290 -12.15 39.37 -3.46
C ALA A 290 -11.67 38.97 -4.87
N VAL A 291 -11.69 37.68 -5.15
CA VAL A 291 -11.63 37.17 -6.52
C VAL A 291 -12.87 36.29 -6.68
N ALA A 292 -13.78 36.79 -7.50
CA ALA A 292 -14.93 36.07 -7.98
C ALA A 292 -14.47 34.91 -8.85
N ASP A 293 -14.31 33.72 -8.26
CA ASP A 293 -14.79 32.46 -8.83
C ASP A 293 -14.81 31.41 -7.70
N GLY A 294 -16.00 30.97 -7.30
CA GLY A 294 -16.20 30.01 -6.21
C GLY A 294 -15.93 28.55 -6.61
N GLY A 295 -14.97 28.32 -7.50
CA GLY A 295 -14.63 27.00 -8.01
C GLY A 295 -13.69 26.24 -7.08
N MET A 296 -14.09 25.03 -6.65
CA MET A 296 -13.17 24.06 -6.06
C MET A 296 -11.98 23.80 -7.00
N PRO A 297 -10.78 23.47 -6.47
CA PRO A 297 -9.64 23.05 -7.30
C PRO A 297 -10.07 21.94 -8.27
N PRO A 298 -9.57 21.92 -9.51
CA PRO A 298 -9.99 20.92 -10.49
C PRO A 298 -9.67 19.51 -9.99
N THR A 299 -10.72 18.71 -9.75
CA THR A 299 -10.71 17.34 -9.19
C THR A 299 -10.62 16.24 -10.25
N ARG A 300 -10.58 16.64 -11.53
CA ARG A 300 -10.26 15.74 -12.64
C ARG A 300 -8.82 15.31 -12.46
N ALA A 301 -8.52 14.01 -12.56
CA ALA A 301 -7.13 13.55 -12.62
C ALA A 301 -6.39 14.43 -13.64
N PRO A 302 -5.40 15.25 -13.24
CA PRO A 302 -4.93 16.35 -14.08
C PRO A 302 -4.29 15.87 -15.39
N TRP A 303 -3.94 14.59 -15.45
CA TRP A 303 -3.44 13.86 -16.60
C TRP A 303 -4.52 13.14 -17.45
N ALA A 304 -5.78 13.10 -17.01
CA ALA A 304 -6.86 12.37 -17.68
C ALA A 304 -7.55 13.17 -18.80
N LYS A 305 -6.77 13.93 -19.58
CA LYS A 305 -7.27 14.63 -20.78
C LYS A 305 -7.11 13.79 -22.04
#